data_AF-A0A3B0JQV7-F1
#
_entry.id   AF-A0A3B0JQV7-F1
#
_cell.length_a   1.000
_cell.length_b   1.000
_cell.length_c   1.000
_cell.angle_alpha   90.00
_cell.angle_beta   90.00
_cell.angle_gamma   90.00
#
_symmetry.space_group_name_H-M   'P 1'
#
loop_
_entity.id
_entity.type
_entity.pdbx_description
1 polymer ?
#
loop_
_entity_poly.entity_id
_entity_poly.type
_entity_poly.pdbx_seq_one_letter_code
_entity_poly.pdbx_strand_id
1 'polypeptide(L)'
;MSQAASSDEETDFQVVSFTNYQRVRDKIGKISYADGIADGREQVFQTSFDQGYADGLNVGLELAKFHSFFDTLAAAGTKDESILKEQKAYKELNLPKATDKQHFKYLDHQNEPLTVVSEKQGIYTDDLLGKCAASLPMTANLFISRDSS
;
A
#
# COMPACT_ATOMS: atom_id res chain seq x y z
N MET A 1 -49.74 55.56 -29.12
CA MET A 1 -48.52 55.57 -29.96
C MET A 1 -47.63 54.46 -29.44
N SER A 2 -47.75 53.27 -30.04
CA SER A 2 -47.14 52.04 -29.55
C SER A 2 -45.74 51.83 -30.13
N GLN A 3 -44.84 51.41 -29.26
CA GLN A 3 -43.68 50.54 -29.49
C GLN A 3 -42.72 50.89 -30.63
N ALA A 4 -41.56 51.43 -30.25
CA ALA A 4 -40.31 51.31 -31.02
C ALA A 4 -39.10 51.14 -30.07
N ALA A 5 -39.27 50.37 -28.98
CA ALA A 5 -38.19 49.95 -28.09
C ALA A 5 -38.38 48.46 -27.83
N SER A 6 -37.85 47.62 -28.72
CA SER A 6 -37.98 46.15 -28.58
C SER A 6 -36.97 45.35 -29.40
N SER A 7 -36.30 45.95 -30.40
CA SER A 7 -35.42 45.15 -31.27
C SER A 7 -33.98 45.07 -30.75
N ASP A 8 -33.39 46.18 -30.30
CA ASP A 8 -31.97 46.21 -29.91
C ASP A 8 -31.71 45.55 -28.54
N GLU A 9 -32.57 45.81 -27.55
CA GLU A 9 -32.44 45.24 -26.19
C GLU A 9 -32.63 43.72 -26.16
N GLU A 10 -33.46 43.18 -27.05
CA GLU A 10 -33.71 41.73 -27.13
C GLU A 10 -32.52 41.00 -27.77
N THR A 11 -31.87 41.60 -28.78
CA THR A 11 -30.61 41.09 -29.33
C THR A 11 -29.45 41.16 -28.33
N ASP A 12 -29.33 42.24 -27.56
CA ASP A 12 -28.26 42.39 -26.57
C ASP A 12 -28.42 41.40 -25.41
N PHE A 13 -29.66 41.17 -24.96
CA PHE A 13 -29.96 40.16 -23.96
C PHE A 13 -29.64 38.74 -24.45
N GLN A 14 -29.96 38.40 -25.70
CA GLN A 14 -29.62 37.10 -26.27
C GLN A 14 -28.12 36.88 -26.40
N VAL A 15 -27.35 37.90 -26.81
CA VAL A 15 -25.89 37.84 -26.93
C VAL A 15 -25.24 37.67 -25.55
N VAL A 16 -25.68 38.43 -24.54
CA VAL A 16 -25.17 38.31 -23.16
C VAL A 16 -25.54 36.96 -22.54
N SER A 17 -26.76 36.48 -22.76
CA SER A 17 -27.23 35.16 -22.29
C SER A 17 -26.41 34.03 -22.92
N PHE A 18 -26.19 34.06 -24.24
CA PHE A 18 -25.39 33.07 -24.96
C PHE A 18 -23.92 33.06 -24.48
N THR A 19 -23.33 34.25 -24.30
CA THR A 19 -21.95 34.40 -23.82
C THR A 19 -21.80 33.88 -22.38
N ASN A 20 -22.77 34.17 -21.51
CA ASN A 20 -22.79 33.64 -20.15
C ASN A 20 -22.99 32.12 -20.14
N TYR A 21 -23.85 31.59 -20.99
CA TYR A 21 -24.08 30.15 -21.13
C TYR A 21 -22.80 29.40 -21.57
N GLN A 22 -22.07 29.94 -22.55
CA GLN A 22 -20.78 29.39 -22.97
C GLN A 22 -19.75 29.44 -21.83
N ARG A 23 -19.63 30.56 -21.12
CA ARG A 23 -18.72 30.67 -19.96
C ARG A 23 -19.05 29.68 -18.85
N VAL A 24 -20.34 29.43 -18.60
CA VAL A 24 -20.79 28.42 -17.61
C VAL A 24 -20.41 27.02 -18.09
N ARG A 25 -20.65 26.68 -19.36
CA ARG A 25 -20.23 25.37 -19.92
C ARG A 25 -18.71 25.17 -19.86
N ASP A 26 -17.93 26.19 -20.21
CA ASP A 26 -16.46 26.10 -20.17
C ASP A 26 -15.94 25.93 -18.75
N LYS A 27 -16.57 26.60 -17.78
CA LYS A 27 -16.26 26.41 -16.36
C LYS A 27 -16.62 25.00 -15.89
N ILE A 28 -17.79 24.49 -16.27
CA ILE A 28 -18.20 23.11 -15.95
C ILE A 28 -17.22 22.11 -16.55
N GLY A 29 -16.83 22.26 -17.83
CA GLY A 29 -15.86 21.39 -18.47
C GLY A 29 -14.50 21.38 -17.77
N LYS A 30 -13.99 22.55 -17.35
CA LYS A 30 -12.75 22.65 -16.58
C LYS A 30 -12.86 22.00 -15.19
N ILE A 31 -13.98 22.20 -14.50
CA ILE A 31 -14.26 21.58 -13.20
C ILE A 31 -14.33 20.07 -13.36
N SER A 32 -15.12 19.55 -14.30
CA SER A 32 -15.26 18.11 -14.55
C SER A 32 -13.95 17.45 -14.98
N TYR A 33 -13.10 18.15 -15.74
CA TYR A 33 -11.76 17.64 -16.06
C TYR A 33 -10.84 17.59 -14.84
N ALA A 34 -10.85 18.64 -14.00
CA ALA A 34 -10.08 18.66 -12.76
C ALA A 34 -10.56 17.58 -11.77
N ASP A 35 -11.87 17.38 -11.70
CA ASP A 35 -12.53 16.35 -10.88
C ASP A 35 -12.14 14.95 -11.37
N GLY A 36 -12.23 14.69 -12.68
CA GLY A 36 -11.79 13.41 -13.26
C GLY A 36 -10.30 13.12 -13.06
N ILE A 37 -9.43 14.15 -13.08
CA ILE A 37 -8.02 13.99 -12.71
C ILE A 37 -7.86 13.69 -11.22
N ALA A 38 -8.63 14.35 -10.36
CA ALA A 38 -8.58 14.13 -8.91
C ALA A 38 -9.03 12.71 -8.57
N ASP A 39 -10.17 12.26 -9.11
CA ASP A 39 -10.70 10.90 -8.97
C ASP A 39 -9.72 9.85 -9.51
N GLY A 40 -9.14 10.09 -10.70
CA GLY A 40 -8.16 9.18 -11.29
C GLY A 40 -6.89 9.07 -10.44
N ARG A 41 -6.42 10.17 -9.85
CA ARG A 41 -5.30 10.13 -8.90
C ARG A 41 -5.68 9.37 -7.64
N GLU A 42 -6.83 9.66 -7.05
CA GLU A 42 -7.31 9.02 -5.84
C GLU A 42 -7.43 7.50 -6.02
N GLN A 43 -7.98 7.04 -7.15
CA GLN A 43 -8.10 5.62 -7.44
C GLN A 43 -6.73 4.91 -7.51
N VAL A 44 -5.73 5.55 -8.13
CA VAL A 44 -4.35 5.02 -8.19
C VAL A 44 -3.70 5.03 -6.81
N PHE A 45 -3.93 6.08 -6.01
CA PHE A 45 -3.44 6.16 -4.64
C PHE A 45 -4.04 5.07 -3.76
N GLN A 46 -5.36 4.85 -3.80
CA GLN A 46 -6.01 3.80 -3.02
C GLN A 46 -5.49 2.43 -3.42
N THR A 47 -5.39 2.14 -4.72
CA THR A 47 -4.87 0.85 -5.21
C THR A 47 -3.43 0.60 -4.73
N SER A 48 -2.57 1.62 -4.80
CA SER A 48 -1.19 1.50 -4.34
C SER A 48 -1.07 1.39 -2.81
N PHE A 49 -1.93 2.08 -2.08
CA PHE A 49 -2.02 1.98 -0.63
C PHE A 49 -2.49 0.60 -0.19
N ASP A 50 -3.58 0.08 -0.76
CA ASP A 50 -4.14 -1.22 -0.41
C ASP A 50 -3.11 -2.35 -0.64
N GLN A 51 -2.45 -2.34 -1.80
CA GLN A 51 -1.42 -3.32 -2.11
C GLN A 51 -0.21 -3.20 -1.17
N GLY A 52 0.30 -1.97 -0.96
CA GLY A 52 1.45 -1.74 -0.09
C GLY A 52 1.16 -2.07 1.37
N TYR A 53 -0.07 -1.84 1.83
CA TYR A 53 -0.52 -2.22 3.16
C TYR A 53 -0.62 -3.74 3.30
N ALA A 54 -1.24 -4.43 2.35
CA ALA A 54 -1.34 -5.89 2.37
C ALA A 54 0.04 -6.55 2.41
N ASP A 55 0.95 -6.12 1.54
CA ASP A 55 2.30 -6.66 1.47
C ASP A 55 3.10 -6.35 2.75
N GLY A 56 3.02 -5.11 3.24
CA GLY A 56 3.68 -4.70 4.49
C GLY A 56 3.15 -5.44 5.71
N LEU A 57 1.84 -5.65 5.78
CA LEU A 57 1.19 -6.43 6.85
C LEU A 57 1.66 -7.88 6.81
N ASN A 58 1.75 -8.48 5.63
CA ASN A 58 2.20 -9.86 5.47
C ASN A 58 3.63 -10.03 6.00
N VAL A 59 4.57 -9.20 5.55
CA VAL A 59 5.96 -9.24 6.02
C VAL A 59 6.05 -9.00 7.52
N GLY A 60 5.30 -8.03 8.03
CA GLY A 60 5.28 -7.69 9.44
C GLY A 60 4.77 -8.84 10.31
N LEU A 61 3.71 -9.52 9.88
CA LEU A 61 3.16 -10.69 10.58
C LEU A 61 4.15 -11.85 10.60
N GLU A 62 4.77 -12.16 9.46
CA GLU A 62 5.74 -13.24 9.37
C GLU A 62 6.94 -13.02 10.30
N LEU A 63 7.51 -11.81 10.31
CA LEU A 63 8.60 -11.46 11.24
C LEU A 63 8.17 -11.47 12.70
N ALA A 64 6.95 -11.00 12.99
CA ALA A 64 6.41 -10.96 14.34
C ALA A 64 6.20 -12.36 14.94
N LYS A 65 5.90 -13.38 14.12
CA LYS A 65 5.79 -14.78 14.59
C LYS A 65 7.11 -15.25 15.22
N PHE A 66 8.23 -15.06 14.53
CA PHE A 66 9.55 -15.46 15.07
C PHE A 66 9.89 -14.67 16.34
N HIS A 67 9.70 -13.35 16.30
CA HIS A 67 10.03 -12.50 17.46
C HIS A 67 9.21 -12.87 18.70
N SER A 68 7.88 -12.95 18.56
CA SER A 68 6.97 -13.27 19.66
C SER A 68 7.19 -14.68 20.21
N PHE A 69 7.54 -15.64 19.36
CA PHE A 69 7.83 -17.00 19.77
C PHE A 69 9.06 -17.05 20.69
N PHE A 70 10.18 -16.45 20.28
CA PHE A 70 11.39 -16.45 21.10
C PHE A 70 11.26 -15.59 22.37
N ASP A 71 10.49 -14.50 22.33
CA ASP A 71 10.20 -13.69 23.52
C ASP A 71 9.34 -14.46 24.52
N THR A 72 8.30 -15.16 24.05
CA THR A 72 7.44 -15.98 24.91
C THR A 72 8.21 -17.14 25.53
N LEU A 73 9.08 -17.80 24.76
CA LEU A 73 9.94 -18.87 25.26
C LEU A 73 10.97 -18.39 26.29
N ALA A 74 11.50 -17.19 26.10
CA ALA A 74 12.41 -16.56 27.06
C ALA A 74 11.68 -16.30 28.39
N ALA A 75 10.45 -15.78 28.33
CA ALA A 75 9.61 -15.54 29.51
C ALA A 75 9.18 -16.83 30.22
N ALA A 76 8.94 -17.90 29.45
CA ALA A 76 8.54 -19.21 29.99
C ALA A 76 9.69 -20.00 30.66
N GLY A 77 10.95 -19.57 30.52
CA GLY A 77 12.09 -20.24 31.16
C GLY A 77 12.40 -21.62 30.58
N THR A 78 12.30 -21.75 29.26
CA THR A 78 12.51 -23.02 28.54
C THR A 78 13.93 -23.57 28.77
N LYS A 79 14.04 -24.87 29.13
CA LYS A 79 15.32 -25.56 29.38
C LYS A 79 15.80 -26.43 28.22
N ASP A 80 15.06 -26.45 27.12
CA ASP A 80 15.41 -27.24 25.95
C ASP A 80 16.65 -26.65 25.26
N GLU A 81 17.74 -27.41 25.24
CA GLU A 81 19.02 -27.00 24.64
C GLU A 81 18.91 -26.73 23.13
N SER A 82 17.97 -27.40 22.44
CA SER A 82 17.76 -27.20 21.00
C SER A 82 17.13 -25.82 20.72
N ILE A 83 16.10 -25.46 21.49
CA ILE A 83 15.42 -24.16 21.42
C ILE A 83 16.34 -23.01 21.83
N LEU A 84 17.19 -23.22 22.84
CA LEU A 84 18.16 -22.22 23.27
C LEU A 84 19.25 -21.97 22.22
N LYS A 85 19.63 -22.97 21.44
CA LYS A 85 20.56 -22.81 20.30
C LYS A 85 19.90 -21.99 19.19
N GLU A 86 18.66 -22.30 18.82
CA GLU A 86 17.91 -21.50 17.84
C GLU A 86 17.68 -20.06 18.32
N GLN A 87 17.40 -19.84 19.61
CA GLN A 87 17.24 -18.50 20.15
C GLN A 87 18.53 -17.66 20.01
N LYS A 88 19.71 -18.29 20.19
CA LYS A 88 20.99 -17.62 19.93
C LYS A 88 21.19 -17.34 18.45
N ALA A 89 20.91 -18.30 17.59
CA ALA A 89 20.99 -18.12 16.14
C ALA A 89 20.04 -17.00 15.64
N TYR A 90 18.84 -16.87 16.21
CA TYR A 90 17.90 -15.80 15.90
C TYR A 90 18.45 -14.42 16.30
N LYS A 91 19.14 -14.33 17.45
CA LYS A 91 19.81 -13.09 17.87
C LYS A 91 21.01 -12.77 16.97
N GLU A 92 21.75 -13.77 16.51
CA GLU A 92 22.90 -13.61 15.59
C GLU A 92 22.47 -13.18 14.19
N LEU A 93 21.29 -13.61 13.72
CA LEU A 93 20.67 -13.15 12.49
C LEU A 93 20.43 -11.63 12.45
N ASN A 94 20.34 -10.99 13.63
CA ASN A 94 20.15 -9.55 13.79
C ASN A 94 19.11 -8.97 12.84
N LEU A 95 17.96 -9.64 12.74
CA LEU A 95 16.90 -9.22 11.83
C LEU A 95 16.41 -7.82 12.22
N PRO A 96 16.19 -6.93 11.24
CA PRO A 96 15.54 -5.65 11.50
C PRO A 96 14.15 -5.88 12.11
N LYS A 97 13.64 -4.89 12.83
CA LYS A 97 12.30 -4.98 13.41
C LYS A 97 11.26 -5.15 12.30
N ALA A 98 10.17 -5.85 12.57
CA ALA A 98 9.07 -6.04 11.62
C ALA A 98 8.54 -4.72 11.01
N THR A 99 8.66 -3.60 11.72
CA THR A 99 8.24 -2.26 11.26
C THR A 99 9.36 -1.45 10.60
N ASP A 100 10.54 -2.03 10.37
CA ASP A 100 11.68 -1.34 9.79
C ASP A 100 11.44 -1.04 8.31
N LYS A 101 11.84 0.16 7.88
CA LYS A 101 11.73 0.61 6.49
C LYS A 101 12.50 -0.28 5.52
N GLN A 102 13.53 -0.98 6.00
CA GLN A 102 14.33 -1.92 5.20
C GLN A 102 13.51 -3.07 4.60
N HIS A 103 12.38 -3.40 5.22
CA HIS A 103 11.48 -4.43 4.72
C HIS A 103 10.58 -3.94 3.58
N PHE A 104 10.52 -2.65 3.28
CA PHE A 104 9.60 -2.08 2.29
C PHE A 104 10.33 -1.75 0.98
N LYS A 105 10.27 -2.65 0.01
CA LYS A 105 10.89 -2.49 -1.32
C LYS A 105 10.21 -1.44 -2.20
N TYR A 106 9.01 -1.01 -1.80
CA TYR A 106 8.32 0.14 -2.38
C TYR A 106 9.12 1.43 -2.35
N LEU A 107 10.00 1.61 -1.35
CA LEU A 107 10.86 2.79 -1.27
C LEU A 107 11.99 2.78 -2.31
N ASP A 108 12.44 1.59 -2.71
CA ASP A 108 13.57 1.38 -3.60
C ASP A 108 13.15 1.34 -5.09
N HIS A 109 11.87 1.05 -5.36
CA HIS A 109 11.34 0.82 -6.72
C HIS A 109 10.22 1.80 -7.12
N GLN A 110 10.33 3.07 -6.75
CA GLN A 110 9.28 4.09 -6.99
C GLN A 110 8.91 4.32 -8.46
N ASN A 111 9.78 3.94 -9.40
CA ASN A 111 9.56 4.11 -10.85
C ASN A 111 9.01 2.85 -11.54
N GLU A 112 8.75 1.78 -10.80
CA GLU A 112 8.29 0.51 -11.35
C GLU A 112 6.77 0.33 -11.18
N PRO A 113 6.11 -0.47 -12.04
CA PRO A 113 4.70 -0.79 -11.85
C PRO A 113 4.44 -1.48 -10.51
N LEU A 114 3.32 -1.15 -9.88
CA LEU A 114 2.92 -1.68 -8.56
C LEU A 114 2.97 -3.21 -8.49
N THR A 115 2.61 -3.90 -9.57
CA THR A 115 2.64 -5.36 -9.66
C THR A 115 4.06 -5.91 -9.53
N VAL A 116 5.03 -5.28 -10.21
CA VAL A 116 6.45 -5.69 -10.17
C VAL A 116 7.05 -5.44 -8.79
N VAL A 117 6.68 -4.33 -8.15
CA VAL A 117 7.14 -4.01 -6.80
C VAL A 117 6.58 -5.00 -5.77
N SER A 118 5.30 -5.36 -5.91
CA SER A 118 4.66 -6.36 -5.05
C SER A 118 5.29 -7.75 -5.22
N GLU A 119 5.58 -8.18 -6.45
CA GLU A 119 6.31 -9.43 -6.71
C GLU A 119 7.70 -9.42 -6.05
N LYS A 120 8.45 -8.32 -6.18
CA LYS A 120 9.75 -8.17 -5.53
C LYS A 120 9.65 -8.18 -4.00
N GLN A 121 8.58 -7.62 -3.45
CA GLN A 121 8.30 -7.65 -2.02
C GLN A 121 7.99 -9.08 -1.55
N GLY A 122 7.24 -9.86 -2.33
CA GLY A 122 7.01 -11.28 -2.11
C GLY A 122 8.32 -12.07 -2.11
N ILE A 123 9.14 -11.92 -3.15
CA ILE A 123 10.45 -12.59 -3.26
C ILE A 123 11.36 -12.24 -2.08
N TYR A 124 11.37 -10.97 -1.66
CA TYR A 124 12.13 -10.55 -0.49
C TYR A 124 11.66 -11.24 0.79
N THR A 125 10.35 -11.38 0.96
CA THR A 125 9.74 -12.05 2.11
C THR A 125 10.10 -13.54 2.11
N ASP A 126 9.99 -14.19 0.95
CA ASP A 126 10.33 -15.61 0.78
C ASP A 126 11.81 -15.88 1.02
N ASP A 127 12.72 -15.02 0.52
CA ASP A 127 14.16 -15.13 0.78
C ASP A 127 14.48 -14.94 2.28
N LEU A 128 13.81 -13.98 2.93
CA LEU A 128 13.97 -13.75 4.36
C LEU A 128 13.48 -14.96 5.17
N LEU A 129 12.31 -15.50 4.83
CA LEU A 129 11.75 -16.70 5.45
C LEU A 129 12.63 -17.92 5.17
N GLY A 130 13.21 -18.04 3.97
CA GLY A 130 14.17 -19.08 3.63
C GLY A 130 15.43 -19.02 4.49
N LYS A 131 15.97 -17.83 4.74
CA LYS A 131 17.11 -17.64 5.67
C LYS A 131 16.74 -17.99 7.11
N CYS A 132 15.53 -17.65 7.54
CA CYS A 132 15.01 -18.04 8.84
C CYS A 132 14.86 -19.55 8.93
N ALA A 133 14.30 -20.22 7.92
CA ALA A 133 14.14 -21.67 7.88
C ALA A 133 15.47 -22.42 7.86
N ALA A 134 16.48 -21.90 7.16
CA ALA A 134 17.81 -22.49 7.15
C ALA A 134 18.53 -22.37 8.51
N SER A 135 18.36 -21.23 9.18
CA SER A 135 19.03 -20.95 10.47
C SER A 135 18.25 -21.49 11.67
N LEU A 136 16.93 -21.61 11.55
CA LEU A 136 15.98 -21.90 12.62
C LEU A 136 14.95 -22.95 12.14
N PRO A 137 15.41 -24.16 11.78
CA PRO A 137 14.56 -25.15 11.13
C PRO A 137 13.41 -25.62 12.02
N MET A 138 13.60 -25.73 13.34
CA MET A 138 12.57 -26.21 14.24
C MET A 138 11.42 -25.19 14.36
N THR A 139 11.76 -23.93 14.60
CA THR A 139 10.77 -22.86 14.65
C THR A 139 10.09 -22.60 13.32
N ALA A 140 10.83 -22.61 12.20
CA ALA A 140 10.22 -22.48 10.89
C ALA A 140 9.25 -23.64 10.59
N ASN A 141 9.61 -24.89 10.93
CA ASN A 141 8.70 -26.04 10.74
C ASN A 141 7.41 -25.93 11.56
N LEU A 142 7.44 -25.29 12.74
CA LEU A 142 6.25 -25.01 13.54
C LEU A 142 5.31 -24.01 12.85
N PHE A 143 5.86 -23.02 12.14
CA PHE A 143 5.07 -22.05 11.38
C PHE A 143 4.61 -22.57 10.02
N ILE A 144 5.29 -23.57 9.46
CA ILE A 144 4.97 -24.20 8.17
C ILE A 144 3.82 -25.24 8.29
N SER A 145 3.44 -25.69 9.49
CA SER A 145 2.58 -26.89 9.64
C SER A 145 1.14 -26.59 10.10
N ARG A 146 0.19 -26.49 9.14
CA ARG A 146 -1.08 -27.27 9.08
C ARG A 146 -1.95 -26.97 7.83
N ASP A 147 -1.45 -27.29 6.64
CA ASP A 147 -2.30 -27.69 5.51
C ASP A 147 -2.26 -29.23 5.40
N SER A 148 -2.86 -29.90 6.39
CA SER A 148 -3.14 -31.34 6.31
C SER A 148 -4.39 -31.65 7.12
N SER A 149 -5.53 -31.38 6.51
CA SER A 149 -6.81 -32.09 6.67
C SER A 149 -7.75 -31.68 5.55
#